data_AF-A0A1B9B947-F1
#
_entry.id   AF-A0A1B9B947-F1
#
_cell.length_a   1.000
_cell.length_b   1.000
_cell.length_c   1.000
_cell.angle_alpha   90.00
_cell.angle_beta   90.00
_cell.angle_gamma   90.00
#
_symmetry.space_group_name_H-M   'P 1'
#
loop_
_entity.id
_entity.type
_entity.pdbx_description
1 polymer ?
#
loop_
_entity_poly.entity_id
_entity_poly.type
_entity_poly.pdbx_seq_one_letter_code
_entity_poly.pdbx_strand_id
1 'polypeptide(L)'
;MKKKLIFFLLGTILLLTSLPLSTKMVMELIHNQKMNREYKVTNVNEGSPPTSSAFRFKGHIVEIKETLKNEDGYVDPWSNKIRMADLSLELDGAKIDTLRDYPIKVEEKGLNRYYGEIAYLLLEDKKSSKTQFIVLLKKTREFKKEMPNGYIVGGAPTEKLKYTLYSLDEEGNLNTKSFSFTERNGLQTKLLNDSFMVPYSIGYYTDAWEVYPSIFFPFIFPFVTLVVGFVLIVVFFPIRKVKK
;
A
#
# COMPACT_ATOMS: atom_id res chain seq x y z
N MET A 1 -17.15 47.94 8.23
CA MET A 1 -17.65 46.87 7.33
C MET A 1 -16.55 46.21 6.50
N LYS A 2 -15.71 46.97 5.77
CA LYS A 2 -14.65 46.39 4.90
C LYS A 2 -13.70 45.39 5.61
N LYS A 3 -13.17 45.72 6.80
CA LYS A 3 -12.28 44.81 7.54
C LYS A 3 -12.95 43.49 7.98
N LYS A 4 -14.20 43.56 8.47
CA LYS A 4 -14.95 42.34 8.84
C LYS A 4 -15.19 41.44 7.63
N LEU A 5 -15.53 42.04 6.49
CA LEU A 5 -15.68 41.31 5.24
C LEU A 5 -14.36 40.67 4.79
N ILE A 6 -13.23 41.38 4.91
CA ILE A 6 -11.90 40.84 4.59
C ILE A 6 -11.56 39.61 5.45
N PHE A 7 -11.73 39.69 6.78
CA PHE A 7 -11.44 38.56 7.67
C PHE A 7 -12.39 37.38 7.45
N PHE A 8 -13.66 37.64 7.18
CA PHE A 8 -14.62 36.61 6.81
C PHE A 8 -14.22 35.89 5.50
N LEU A 9 -13.84 36.66 4.47
CA LEU A 9 -13.37 36.11 3.19
C LEU A 9 -12.08 35.31 3.37
N LEU A 10 -11.13 35.83 4.15
CA LEU A 10 -9.90 35.11 4.49
C LEU A 10 -10.22 33.79 5.20
N GLY A 11 -11.10 33.81 6.20
CA GLY A 11 -11.54 32.60 6.90
C GLY A 11 -12.18 31.58 5.97
N THR A 12 -13.01 32.05 5.04
CA THR A 12 -13.64 31.21 4.01
C THR A 12 -12.59 30.56 3.10
N ILE A 13 -11.59 31.31 2.64
CA ILE A 13 -10.50 30.78 1.81
C ILE A 13 -9.69 29.71 2.58
N LEU A 14 -9.33 29.98 3.83
CA LEU A 14 -8.59 29.03 4.67
C LEU A 14 -9.39 27.75 4.90
N LEU A 15 -10.69 27.87 5.19
CA LEU A 15 -11.57 26.72 5.37
C LEU A 15 -11.70 25.90 4.08
N LEU A 16 -12.00 26.55 2.95
CA LEU A 16 -12.22 25.85 1.66
C LEU A 16 -10.96 25.16 1.13
N THR A 17 -9.77 25.73 1.40
CA THR A 17 -8.50 25.11 0.98
C THR A 17 -8.06 23.96 1.87
N SER A 18 -8.38 24.00 3.17
CA SER A 18 -7.99 22.95 4.13
C SER A 18 -9.01 21.82 4.29
N LEU A 19 -10.30 22.07 4.04
CA LEU A 19 -11.38 21.11 4.28
C LEU A 19 -11.24 19.81 3.47
N PRO A 20 -10.91 19.81 2.17
CA PRO A 20 -10.80 18.56 1.40
C PRO A 20 -9.70 17.63 1.93
N LEU A 21 -8.52 18.18 2.24
CA LEU A 21 -7.40 17.38 2.71
C LEU A 21 -7.62 16.90 4.15
N SER A 22 -8.03 17.79 5.06
CA SER A 22 -8.34 17.42 6.45
C SER A 22 -9.40 16.32 6.53
N THR A 23 -10.45 16.41 5.70
CA THR A 23 -11.48 15.36 5.62
C THR A 23 -10.90 14.03 5.18
N LYS A 24 -10.10 14.00 4.09
CA LYS A 24 -9.45 12.77 3.63
C LYS A 24 -8.51 12.17 4.69
N MET A 25 -7.74 13.02 5.38
CA MET A 25 -6.82 12.58 6.43
C MET A 25 -7.55 11.98 7.64
N VAL A 26 -8.67 12.56 8.05
CA VAL A 26 -9.53 11.99 9.11
C VAL A 26 -10.14 10.67 8.66
N MET A 27 -10.64 10.61 7.43
CA MET A 27 -11.19 9.37 6.86
C MET A 27 -10.13 8.26 6.77
N GLU A 28 -8.87 8.61 6.50
CA GLU A 28 -7.74 7.69 6.54
C GLU A 28 -7.52 7.12 7.94
N LEU A 29 -7.55 7.95 8.98
CA LEU A 29 -7.42 7.49 10.37
C LEU A 29 -8.56 6.54 10.75
N ILE A 30 -9.80 6.89 10.41
CA ILE A 30 -10.99 6.05 10.64
C ILE A 30 -10.85 4.74 9.88
N HIS A 31 -10.39 4.78 8.63
CA HIS A 31 -10.15 3.61 7.80
C HIS A 31 -9.12 2.68 8.43
N ASN A 32 -7.96 3.20 8.82
CA ASN A 32 -6.89 2.43 9.45
C ASN A 32 -7.34 1.82 10.78
N GLN A 33 -8.07 2.58 11.60
CA GLN A 33 -8.65 2.05 12.84
C GLN A 33 -9.65 0.93 12.57
N LYS A 34 -10.53 1.10 11.56
CA LYS A 34 -11.49 0.08 11.15
C LYS A 34 -10.77 -1.19 10.70
N MET A 35 -9.80 -1.08 9.78
CA MET A 35 -9.06 -2.23 9.26
C MET A 35 -8.26 -2.95 10.34
N ASN A 36 -7.62 -2.22 11.25
CA ASN A 36 -6.87 -2.83 12.37
C ASN A 36 -7.81 -3.46 13.41
N ARG A 37 -9.05 -3.00 13.53
CA ARG A 37 -10.07 -3.62 14.39
C ARG A 37 -10.67 -4.87 13.75
N GLU A 38 -10.88 -4.86 12.44
CA GLU A 38 -11.53 -5.96 11.71
C GLU A 38 -10.54 -7.08 11.35
N TYR A 39 -9.30 -6.73 11.04
CA TYR A 39 -8.32 -7.69 10.50
C TYR A 39 -7.02 -7.67 11.30
N LYS A 40 -6.42 -8.85 11.46
CA LYS A 40 -5.01 -9.00 11.77
C LYS A 40 -4.34 -9.59 10.53
N VAL A 41 -3.34 -8.88 10.02
CA VAL A 41 -2.52 -9.35 8.90
C VAL A 41 -1.14 -9.63 9.46
N THR A 42 -0.57 -10.79 9.12
CA THR A 42 0.78 -11.17 9.52
C THR A 42 1.54 -11.53 8.26
N ASN A 43 2.63 -10.81 7.99
CA ASN A 43 3.54 -11.16 6.91
C ASN A 43 4.30 -12.42 7.31
N VAL A 44 4.23 -13.44 6.46
CA VAL A 44 4.88 -14.73 6.72
C VAL A 44 6.38 -14.62 6.47
N ASN A 45 6.83 -13.68 5.63
CA ASN A 45 8.24 -13.43 5.42
C ASN A 45 8.84 -12.61 6.57
N GLU A 46 9.59 -13.25 7.45
CA GLU A 46 10.21 -12.64 8.63
C GLU A 46 11.57 -11.97 8.31
N GLY A 47 12.06 -12.12 7.07
CA GLY A 47 13.33 -11.56 6.61
C GLY A 47 14.55 -12.33 7.12
N SER A 48 14.68 -12.53 8.43
CA SER A 48 15.76 -13.33 9.03
C SER A 48 15.26 -14.11 10.26
N PRO A 49 15.38 -15.45 10.28
CA PRO A 49 15.97 -16.30 9.23
C PRO A 49 15.12 -16.32 7.94
N PRO A 50 15.70 -16.65 6.77
CA PRO A 50 14.96 -16.66 5.52
C PRO A 50 13.77 -17.64 5.54
N THR A 51 12.59 -17.14 5.23
CA THR A 51 11.36 -17.93 5.19
C THR A 51 11.29 -18.78 3.92
N SER A 52 10.96 -20.06 4.06
CA SER A 52 10.78 -21.00 2.93
C SER A 52 9.79 -20.47 1.88
N SER A 53 10.08 -20.72 0.59
CA SER A 53 9.15 -20.43 -0.51
C SER A 53 7.95 -21.38 -0.55
N ALA A 54 8.01 -22.50 0.17
CA ALA A 54 6.89 -23.39 0.44
C ALA A 54 6.34 -23.13 1.85
N PHE A 55 5.03 -22.92 1.95
CA PHE A 55 4.30 -22.67 3.19
C PHE A 55 3.15 -23.65 3.35
N ARG A 56 3.01 -24.22 4.56
CA ARG A 56 1.92 -25.15 4.88
C ARG A 56 0.80 -24.40 5.61
N PHE A 57 -0.39 -24.38 5.00
CA PHE A 57 -1.59 -23.81 5.60
C PHE A 57 -2.70 -24.86 5.67
N LYS A 58 -3.14 -25.20 6.89
CA LYS A 58 -4.29 -26.10 7.15
C LYS A 58 -4.27 -27.43 6.35
N GLY A 59 -3.08 -27.98 6.14
CA GLY A 59 -2.88 -29.25 5.41
C GLY A 59 -2.45 -29.08 3.96
N HIS A 60 -2.71 -27.91 3.36
CA HIS A 60 -2.32 -27.56 2.00
C HIS A 60 -0.91 -26.97 1.95
N ILE A 61 -0.21 -27.20 0.85
CA ILE A 61 1.13 -26.65 0.59
C ILE A 61 1.02 -25.63 -0.54
N VAL A 62 1.38 -24.39 -0.26
CA VAL A 62 1.51 -23.34 -1.26
C VAL A 62 2.99 -23.06 -1.48
N GLU A 63 3.44 -23.07 -2.73
CA GLU A 63 4.85 -22.94 -3.08
C GLU A 63 5.06 -22.01 -4.27
N ILE A 64 6.16 -21.25 -4.24
CA ILE A 64 6.72 -20.62 -5.45
C ILE A 64 7.83 -21.50 -6.01
N LYS A 65 7.65 -21.99 -7.23
CA LYS A 65 8.70 -22.66 -8.02
C LYS A 65 9.34 -21.70 -9.00
N GLU A 66 10.66 -21.66 -8.96
CA GLU A 66 11.51 -20.78 -9.76
C GLU A 66 12.06 -21.54 -10.97
N THR A 67 11.97 -20.95 -12.16
CA THR A 67 12.64 -21.44 -13.38
C THR A 67 13.47 -20.31 -13.98
N LEU A 68 14.79 -20.38 -13.81
CA LEU A 68 15.73 -19.39 -14.35
C LEU A 68 15.65 -19.32 -15.88
N LYS A 69 15.61 -18.11 -16.44
CA LYS A 69 15.59 -17.90 -17.90
C LYS A 69 16.98 -17.76 -18.49
N ASN A 70 17.81 -16.93 -17.87
CA ASN A 70 19.15 -16.59 -18.37
C ASN A 70 20.17 -16.66 -17.21
N GLU A 71 21.43 -16.98 -17.53
CA GLU A 71 22.53 -16.91 -16.57
C GLU A 71 22.99 -15.47 -16.31
N ASP A 72 22.78 -14.60 -17.30
CA ASP A 72 23.10 -13.17 -17.24
C ASP A 72 22.23 -12.48 -16.19
N GLY A 73 22.91 -11.88 -15.22
CA GLY A 73 22.30 -11.06 -14.19
C GLY A 73 22.77 -9.62 -14.28
N TYR A 74 22.16 -8.75 -13.48
CA TYR A 74 22.61 -7.38 -13.28
C TYR A 74 22.61 -7.04 -11.80
N VAL A 75 23.28 -5.97 -11.42
CA VAL A 75 23.24 -5.45 -10.05
C VAL A 75 22.21 -4.33 -10.00
N ASP A 76 21.25 -4.42 -9.08
CA ASP A 76 20.24 -3.39 -8.89
C ASP A 76 20.79 -2.17 -8.11
N PRO A 77 20.04 -1.07 -7.98
CA PRO A 77 20.47 0.11 -7.24
C PRO A 77 20.76 -0.12 -5.75
N TRP A 78 20.40 -1.28 -5.21
CA TRP A 78 20.62 -1.67 -3.82
C TRP A 78 21.73 -2.72 -3.71
N SER A 79 22.56 -2.85 -4.73
CA SER A 79 23.67 -3.80 -4.79
C SER A 79 23.26 -5.28 -4.75
N ASN A 80 21.99 -5.60 -5.00
CA ASN A 80 21.55 -6.98 -5.10
C ASN A 80 21.88 -7.53 -6.48
N LYS A 81 22.42 -8.74 -6.53
CA LYS A 81 22.56 -9.49 -7.78
C LYS A 81 21.18 -10.03 -8.21
N ILE A 82 20.70 -9.55 -9.36
CA ILE A 82 19.40 -9.89 -9.92
C ILE A 82 19.55 -10.82 -11.13
N ARG A 83 18.69 -11.84 -11.21
CA ARG A 83 18.45 -12.64 -12.42
C ARG A 83 16.98 -12.63 -12.79
N MET A 84 16.66 -13.08 -14.00
CA MET A 84 15.27 -13.25 -14.43
C MET A 84 14.83 -14.71 -14.33
N ALA A 85 13.62 -14.92 -13.81
CA ALA A 85 13.01 -16.22 -13.69
C ALA A 85 11.51 -16.18 -13.98
N ASP A 86 10.96 -17.31 -14.42
CA ASP A 86 9.53 -17.57 -14.31
C ASP A 86 9.24 -18.07 -12.88
N LEU A 87 8.26 -17.47 -12.21
CA LEU A 87 7.83 -17.83 -10.86
C LEU A 87 6.43 -18.44 -10.94
N SER A 88 6.34 -19.74 -10.71
CA SER A 88 5.08 -20.49 -10.71
C SER A 88 4.53 -20.59 -9.31
N LEU A 89 3.30 -20.12 -9.11
CA LEU A 89 2.54 -20.37 -7.89
C LEU A 89 1.88 -21.74 -7.99
N GLU A 90 2.18 -22.62 -7.04
CA GLU A 90 1.60 -23.95 -6.95
C GLU A 90 0.83 -24.15 -5.64
N LEU A 91 -0.28 -24.87 -5.72
CA LEU A 91 -1.08 -25.33 -4.59
C LEU A 91 -1.16 -26.85 -4.68
N ASP A 92 -0.66 -27.55 -3.66
CA ASP A 92 -0.59 -29.01 -3.59
C ASP A 92 0.04 -29.67 -4.85
N GLY A 93 1.05 -29.00 -5.40
CA GLY A 93 1.77 -29.43 -6.61
C GLY A 93 1.06 -29.12 -7.93
N ALA A 94 -0.15 -28.57 -7.90
CA ALA A 94 -0.85 -28.08 -9.08
C ALA A 94 -0.51 -26.61 -9.33
N LYS A 95 -0.08 -26.29 -10.56
CA LYS A 95 0.23 -24.91 -10.95
C LYS A 95 -1.03 -24.07 -11.10
N ILE A 96 -1.09 -22.97 -10.35
CA ILE A 96 -2.21 -22.02 -10.30
C ILE A 96 -1.94 -20.80 -11.18
N ASP A 97 -0.73 -20.25 -11.11
CA ASP A 97 -0.37 -19.01 -11.80
C ASP A 97 1.12 -19.00 -12.16
N THR A 98 1.52 -18.09 -13.04
CA THR A 98 2.92 -17.88 -13.40
C THR A 98 3.21 -16.40 -13.65
N LEU A 99 4.17 -15.86 -12.92
CA LEU A 99 4.82 -14.59 -13.23
C LEU A 99 5.98 -14.90 -14.19
N ARG A 100 5.94 -14.36 -15.42
CA ARG A 100 6.95 -14.66 -16.44
C ARG A 100 8.02 -13.59 -16.49
N ASP A 101 9.28 -14.02 -16.52
CA ASP A 101 10.45 -13.13 -16.67
C ASP A 101 10.50 -12.03 -15.60
N TYR A 102 10.45 -12.42 -14.32
CA TYR A 102 10.49 -11.53 -13.15
C TYR A 102 11.87 -11.47 -12.51
N PRO A 103 12.26 -10.31 -11.94
CA PRO A 103 13.53 -10.17 -11.23
C PRO A 103 13.52 -10.95 -9.92
N ILE A 104 14.62 -11.65 -9.65
CA ILE A 104 14.85 -12.37 -8.39
C ILE A 104 16.21 -11.99 -7.81
N LYS A 105 16.31 -11.90 -6.47
CA LYS A 105 17.58 -11.67 -5.77
C LYS A 105 18.29 -13.00 -5.57
N VAL A 106 19.39 -13.26 -6.29
CA VAL A 106 19.99 -14.60 -6.33
C VAL A 106 20.77 -14.96 -5.08
N GLU A 107 21.23 -13.96 -4.33
CA GLU A 107 22.00 -14.13 -3.08
C GLU A 107 21.09 -14.35 -1.86
N GLU A 108 19.81 -13.96 -1.98
CA GLU A 108 18.79 -14.20 -0.97
C GLU A 108 18.27 -15.65 -1.01
N LYS A 109 17.59 -16.05 0.06
CA LYS A 109 16.99 -17.39 0.19
C LYS A 109 15.49 -17.31 0.43
N GLY A 110 14.77 -18.34 -0.02
CA GLY A 110 13.32 -18.46 0.19
C GLY A 110 12.55 -17.25 -0.35
N LEU A 111 11.55 -16.77 0.40
CA LEU A 111 10.69 -15.66 -0.02
C LEU A 111 11.40 -14.31 -0.17
N ASN A 112 12.54 -14.09 0.50
CA ASN A 112 13.31 -12.85 0.36
C ASN A 112 13.77 -12.61 -1.09
N ARG A 113 13.95 -13.69 -1.86
CA ARG A 113 14.31 -13.62 -3.28
C ARG A 113 13.30 -12.85 -4.12
N TYR A 114 12.04 -12.83 -3.68
CA TYR A 114 10.88 -12.28 -4.38
C TYR A 114 10.34 -11.00 -3.73
N TYR A 115 11.14 -10.37 -2.86
CA TYR A 115 10.75 -9.17 -2.12
C TYR A 115 10.20 -8.08 -3.05
N GLY A 116 8.99 -7.59 -2.76
CA GLY A 116 8.29 -6.57 -3.54
C GLY A 116 7.53 -7.10 -4.77
N GLU A 117 7.66 -8.39 -5.09
CA GLU A 117 6.99 -9.03 -6.23
C GLU A 117 5.99 -10.13 -5.80
N ILE A 118 6.29 -10.84 -4.71
CA ILE A 118 5.44 -11.87 -4.11
C ILE A 118 5.40 -11.68 -2.61
N ALA A 119 4.21 -11.78 -2.00
CA ALA A 119 4.06 -11.78 -0.57
C ALA A 119 3.09 -12.88 -0.08
N TYR A 120 3.47 -13.51 1.02
CA TYR A 120 2.67 -14.49 1.75
C TYR A 120 2.19 -13.84 3.05
N LEU A 121 0.87 -13.82 3.25
CA LEU A 121 0.26 -13.20 4.43
C LEU A 121 -0.73 -14.19 5.07
N LEU A 122 -0.79 -14.18 6.40
CA LEU A 122 -1.92 -14.74 7.15
C LEU A 122 -2.89 -13.60 7.46
N LEU A 123 -4.14 -13.76 7.04
CA LEU A 123 -5.23 -12.85 7.32
C LEU A 123 -6.19 -13.51 8.31
N GLU A 124 -6.40 -12.87 9.46
CA GLU A 124 -7.43 -13.25 10.42
C GLU A 124 -8.53 -12.18 10.41
N ASP A 125 -9.76 -12.59 10.10
CA ASP A 125 -10.95 -11.78 10.35
C ASP A 125 -11.32 -11.91 11.83
N LYS A 126 -11.10 -10.84 12.59
CA LYS A 126 -11.33 -10.81 14.04
C LYS A 126 -12.81 -10.93 14.41
N LYS A 127 -13.72 -10.63 13.50
CA LYS A 127 -15.16 -10.74 13.75
C LYS A 127 -15.64 -12.18 13.64
N SER A 128 -15.16 -12.92 12.63
CA SER A 128 -15.57 -14.31 12.40
C SER A 128 -14.58 -15.34 12.96
N SER A 129 -13.41 -14.89 13.43
CA SER A 129 -12.27 -15.71 13.83
C SER A 129 -11.79 -16.67 12.73
N LYS A 130 -12.15 -16.40 11.46
CA LYS A 130 -11.68 -17.18 10.31
C LYS A 130 -10.31 -16.71 9.89
N THR A 131 -9.45 -17.67 9.59
CA THR A 131 -8.12 -17.42 9.03
C THR A 131 -8.09 -17.75 7.54
N GLN A 132 -7.32 -16.98 6.78
CA GLN A 132 -7.06 -17.22 5.38
C GLN A 132 -5.58 -17.03 5.12
N PHE A 133 -5.04 -17.85 4.24
CA PHE A 133 -3.71 -17.64 3.70
C PHE A 133 -3.81 -16.87 2.38
N ILE A 134 -3.10 -15.75 2.31
CA ILE A 134 -3.13 -14.84 1.17
C ILE A 134 -1.79 -14.89 0.46
N VAL A 135 -1.83 -15.09 -0.85
CA VAL A 135 -0.70 -14.85 -1.74
C VAL A 135 -1.00 -13.63 -2.60
N LEU A 136 -0.19 -12.59 -2.45
CA LEU A 136 -0.21 -11.42 -3.32
C LEU A 136 0.89 -11.55 -4.37
N LEU A 137 0.49 -11.46 -5.63
CA LEU A 137 1.39 -11.40 -6.77
C LEU A 137 1.30 -10.03 -7.42
N LYS A 138 2.44 -9.37 -7.63
CA LYS A 138 2.50 -8.15 -8.42
C LYS A 138 2.59 -8.50 -9.89
N LYS A 139 1.56 -8.15 -10.66
CA LYS A 139 1.47 -8.42 -12.10
C LYS A 139 2.16 -7.37 -12.96
N THR A 140 2.43 -6.19 -12.39
CA THR A 140 3.25 -5.18 -13.06
C THR A 140 4.72 -5.42 -12.76
N ARG A 141 5.42 -5.87 -13.78
CA ARG A 141 6.86 -6.11 -13.75
C ARG A 141 7.66 -4.81 -13.71
N GLU A 142 8.62 -4.72 -12.80
CA GLU A 142 9.56 -3.60 -12.70
C GLU A 142 11.00 -4.10 -12.87
N PHE A 143 11.85 -3.30 -13.51
CA PHE A 143 13.26 -3.62 -13.74
C PHE A 143 14.14 -2.45 -13.34
N LYS A 144 14.37 -2.31 -12.04
CA LYS A 144 15.08 -1.15 -11.50
C LYS A 144 16.56 -1.26 -11.79
N LYS A 145 17.13 -0.25 -12.47
CA LYS A 145 18.56 -0.11 -12.76
C LYS A 145 19.03 1.29 -12.39
N GLU A 146 20.24 1.38 -11.86
CA GLU A 146 20.89 2.66 -11.59
C GLU A 146 21.68 3.10 -12.82
N MET A 147 21.47 4.34 -13.25
CA MET A 147 22.18 4.97 -14.36
C MET A 147 23.50 5.61 -13.87
N PRO A 148 24.48 5.88 -14.75
CA PRO A 148 25.76 6.49 -14.35
C PRO A 148 25.65 7.85 -13.64
N ASN A 149 24.52 8.53 -13.80
CA ASN A 149 24.20 9.81 -13.14
C ASN A 149 23.48 9.63 -11.79
N GLY A 150 23.40 8.40 -11.26
CA GLY A 150 22.73 8.04 -9.99
C GLY A 150 21.21 7.93 -10.07
N TYR A 151 20.59 8.11 -11.24
CA TYR A 151 19.14 8.00 -11.37
C TYR A 151 18.70 6.54 -11.50
N ILE A 152 17.66 6.17 -10.76
CA ILE A 152 17.03 4.85 -10.87
C ILE A 152 15.94 4.88 -11.95
N VAL A 153 16.06 4.00 -12.94
CA VAL A 153 15.10 3.83 -14.03
C VAL A 153 14.43 2.45 -13.99
N GLY A 154 13.32 2.28 -14.70
CA GLY A 154 12.64 0.99 -14.85
C GLY A 154 11.65 0.62 -13.74
N GLY A 155 11.39 1.54 -12.81
CA GLY A 155 10.18 1.52 -11.99
C GLY A 155 8.95 1.88 -12.81
N ALA A 156 7.79 1.32 -12.44
CA ALA A 156 6.50 1.68 -12.99
C ALA A 156 5.84 2.76 -12.11
N PRO A 157 5.13 3.73 -12.69
CA PRO A 157 4.27 4.63 -11.92
C PRO A 157 3.29 3.83 -11.06
N THR A 158 3.08 4.26 -9.81
CA THR A 158 2.27 3.52 -8.83
C THR A 158 0.85 3.25 -9.35
N GLU A 159 0.28 4.18 -10.11
CA GLU A 159 -1.06 4.07 -10.71
C GLU A 159 -1.18 2.95 -11.75
N LYS A 160 -0.05 2.50 -12.31
CA LYS A 160 0.01 1.40 -13.29
C LYS A 160 0.29 0.04 -12.65
N LEU A 161 0.46 -0.02 -11.33
CA LEU A 161 0.69 -1.28 -10.64
C LEU A 161 -0.59 -2.12 -10.64
N LYS A 162 -0.44 -3.40 -10.96
CA LYS A 162 -1.51 -4.40 -11.00
C LYS A 162 -1.12 -5.57 -10.12
N TYR A 163 -2.11 -6.17 -9.49
CA TYR A 163 -1.93 -7.25 -8.53
C TYR A 163 -2.96 -8.35 -8.75
N THR A 164 -2.59 -9.56 -8.36
CA THR A 164 -3.53 -10.68 -8.20
C THR A 164 -3.39 -11.22 -6.78
N LEU A 165 -4.53 -11.34 -6.12
CA LEU A 165 -4.68 -11.85 -4.77
C LEU A 165 -5.30 -13.24 -4.84
N TYR A 166 -4.62 -14.22 -4.26
CA TYR A 166 -5.11 -15.57 -4.03
C TYR A 166 -5.41 -15.73 -2.55
N SER A 167 -6.65 -16.08 -2.20
CA SER A 167 -7.09 -16.37 -0.83
C SER A 167 -7.41 -17.84 -0.70
N LEU A 168 -6.67 -18.54 0.14
CA LEU A 168 -6.94 -19.92 0.53
C LEU A 168 -7.62 -19.91 1.90
N ASP A 169 -8.84 -20.42 1.98
CA ASP A 169 -9.55 -20.58 3.26
C ASP A 169 -9.13 -21.87 4.00
N GLU A 170 -9.67 -22.08 5.20
CA GLU A 170 -9.30 -23.21 6.05
C GLU A 170 -9.77 -24.56 5.50
N GLU A 171 -10.78 -24.53 4.62
CA GLU A 171 -11.34 -25.68 3.94
C GLU A 171 -10.60 -26.03 2.64
N GLY A 172 -9.63 -25.20 2.22
CA GLY A 172 -8.85 -25.40 1.01
C GLY A 172 -9.45 -24.78 -0.25
N ASN A 173 -10.51 -23.98 -0.14
CA ASN A 173 -11.07 -23.27 -1.29
C ASN A 173 -10.18 -22.07 -1.64
N LEU A 174 -9.84 -21.99 -2.93
CA LEU A 174 -9.04 -20.90 -3.47
C LEU A 174 -9.94 -19.87 -4.16
N ASN A 175 -9.89 -18.63 -3.70
CA ASN A 175 -10.53 -17.48 -4.36
C ASN A 175 -9.46 -16.58 -4.97
N THR A 176 -9.71 -16.09 -6.19
CA THR A 176 -8.77 -15.25 -6.92
C THR A 176 -9.40 -13.91 -7.27
N LYS A 177 -8.67 -12.82 -7.00
CA LYS A 177 -9.11 -11.47 -7.38
C LYS A 177 -7.94 -10.65 -7.92
N SER A 178 -8.08 -10.17 -9.14
CA SER A 178 -7.15 -9.20 -9.74
C SER A 178 -7.64 -7.78 -9.52
N PHE A 179 -6.73 -6.84 -9.30
CA PHE A 179 -7.04 -5.42 -9.12
C PHE A 179 -5.88 -4.54 -9.58
N SER A 180 -6.20 -3.31 -10.00
CA SER A 180 -5.20 -2.26 -10.20
C SER A 180 -4.99 -1.45 -8.92
N PHE A 181 -3.85 -0.77 -8.82
CA PHE A 181 -3.56 0.09 -7.67
C PHE A 181 -4.67 1.12 -7.43
N THR A 182 -5.19 1.76 -8.48
CA THR A 182 -6.22 2.80 -8.39
C THR A 182 -7.61 2.27 -8.03
N GLU A 183 -7.88 0.98 -8.26
CA GLU A 183 -9.18 0.34 -8.00
C GLU A 183 -9.18 -0.49 -6.71
N ARG A 184 -8.09 -0.45 -5.94
CA ARG A 184 -7.95 -1.19 -4.70
C ARG A 184 -9.05 -0.80 -3.71
N ASN A 185 -9.51 -1.77 -2.93
CA ASN A 185 -10.38 -1.51 -1.78
C ASN A 185 -9.55 -1.36 -0.49
N GLY A 186 -10.23 -1.04 0.61
CA GLY A 186 -9.59 -0.83 1.91
C GLY A 186 -8.77 -2.01 2.43
N LEU A 187 -9.27 -3.25 2.28
CA LEU A 187 -8.52 -4.44 2.70
C LEU A 187 -7.29 -4.64 1.81
N GLN A 188 -7.41 -4.45 0.50
CA GLN A 188 -6.29 -4.54 -0.44
C GLN A 188 -5.22 -3.49 -0.13
N THR A 189 -5.59 -2.24 0.23
CA THR A 189 -4.64 -1.23 0.71
C THR A 189 -3.86 -1.73 1.92
N LYS A 190 -4.56 -2.27 2.94
CA LYS A 190 -3.91 -2.83 4.13
C LYS A 190 -2.95 -3.97 3.79
N LEU A 191 -3.39 -4.92 2.96
CA LEU A 191 -2.55 -6.05 2.55
C LEU A 191 -1.29 -5.59 1.79
N LEU A 192 -1.40 -4.58 0.92
CA LEU A 192 -0.24 -4.02 0.20
C LEU A 192 0.77 -3.37 1.16
N ASN A 193 0.30 -2.63 2.17
CA ASN A 193 1.17 -2.03 3.18
C ASN A 193 1.86 -3.08 4.04
N ASP A 194 1.11 -4.05 4.56
CA ASP A 194 1.65 -5.10 5.44
C ASP A 194 2.57 -6.10 4.70
N SER A 195 2.54 -6.11 3.37
CA SER A 195 3.37 -6.97 2.52
C SER A 195 4.60 -6.32 1.92
N PHE A 196 4.77 -5.00 2.04
CA PHE A 196 5.82 -4.25 1.34
C PHE A 196 5.79 -4.41 -0.19
N MET A 197 4.60 -4.65 -0.77
CA MET A 197 4.37 -4.80 -2.22
C MET A 197 4.28 -3.45 -2.96
N VAL A 198 4.45 -2.37 -2.21
CA VAL A 198 4.52 -0.99 -2.65
C VAL A 198 5.77 -0.35 -2.06
N PRO A 199 6.41 0.60 -2.77
CA PRO A 199 7.69 1.17 -2.35
C PRO A 199 7.61 2.08 -1.11
N TYR A 200 6.41 2.55 -0.77
CA TYR A 200 6.13 3.38 0.41
C TYR A 200 4.73 3.03 0.95
N SER A 201 4.47 3.38 2.21
CA SER A 201 3.14 3.20 2.81
C SER A 201 2.11 4.04 2.05
N ILE A 202 0.97 3.44 1.71
CA ILE A 202 -0.10 4.07 0.95
C ILE A 202 -1.36 4.21 1.80
N GLY A 203 -2.08 5.32 1.65
CA GLY A 203 -3.41 5.49 2.20
C GLY A 203 -4.48 4.94 1.27
N TYR A 204 -5.70 4.73 1.79
CA TYR A 204 -6.85 4.41 0.95
C TYR A 204 -7.51 5.68 0.37
N TYR A 205 -7.66 6.72 1.17
CA TYR A 205 -8.21 8.02 0.79
C TYR A 205 -7.12 9.04 0.48
N THR A 206 -5.99 9.00 1.18
CA THR A 206 -4.87 9.92 0.96
C THR A 206 -3.56 9.41 1.53
N ASP A 207 -2.47 9.60 0.78
CA ASP A 207 -1.09 9.32 1.22
C ASP A 207 -0.49 10.47 2.06
N ALA A 208 -1.31 11.48 2.40
CA ALA A 208 -0.87 12.68 3.10
C ALA A 208 -0.07 12.40 4.38
N TRP A 209 -0.48 11.38 5.15
CA TRP A 209 0.22 11.00 6.39
C TRP A 209 1.65 10.47 6.16
N GLU A 210 1.99 10.05 4.95
CA GLU A 210 3.23 9.34 4.62
C GLU A 210 4.22 10.19 3.82
N VAL A 211 3.75 11.23 3.13
CA VAL A 211 4.54 11.95 2.10
C VAL A 211 5.24 13.22 2.63
N TYR A 212 4.76 13.83 3.72
CA TYR A 212 5.22 15.16 4.13
C TYR A 212 5.98 15.17 5.47
N PRO A 213 7.31 14.99 5.46
CA PRO A 213 8.13 15.20 6.65
C PRO A 213 8.32 16.71 6.87
N SER A 214 7.41 17.35 7.61
CA SER A 214 7.56 18.75 8.02
C SER A 214 6.93 18.99 9.37
N ILE A 215 7.44 19.93 10.15
CA ILE A 215 6.75 20.38 11.38
C ILE A 215 5.44 21.14 11.08
N PHE A 216 5.29 21.68 9.86
CA PHE A 216 4.09 22.41 9.45
C PHE A 216 2.97 21.47 8.98
N PHE A 217 3.28 20.24 8.60
CA PHE A 217 2.34 19.24 8.12
C PHE A 217 2.44 17.99 9.00
N PRO A 218 1.35 17.50 9.62
CA PRO A 218 -0.05 17.79 9.34
C PRO A 218 -0.70 18.81 10.29
N PHE A 219 0.04 19.30 11.28
CA PHE A 219 -0.54 20.08 12.38
C PHE A 219 -0.97 21.50 11.95
N ILE A 220 -0.09 22.27 11.32
CA ILE A 220 -0.40 23.66 10.90
C ILE A 220 -1.32 23.65 9.67
N PHE A 221 -1.01 22.81 8.69
CA PHE A 221 -1.88 22.51 7.56
C PHE A 221 -2.09 20.99 7.45
N PRO A 222 -3.33 20.49 7.32
CA PRO A 222 -4.57 21.26 7.11
C PRO A 222 -5.31 21.66 8.40
N PHE A 223 -5.01 21.11 9.57
CA PHE A 223 -5.92 21.19 10.73
C PHE A 223 -5.98 22.55 11.42
N VAL A 224 -4.86 23.18 11.81
CA VAL A 224 -4.89 24.53 12.40
C VAL A 224 -5.46 25.54 11.41
N THR A 225 -5.09 25.42 10.12
CA THR A 225 -5.64 26.25 9.04
C THR A 225 -7.16 26.15 8.98
N LEU A 226 -7.72 24.94 9.10
CA LEU A 226 -9.16 24.69 9.14
C LEU A 226 -9.81 25.37 10.34
N VAL A 227 -9.23 25.21 11.54
CA VAL A 227 -9.76 25.79 12.79
C VAL A 227 -9.72 27.32 12.75
N VAL A 228 -8.60 27.91 12.33
CA VAL A 228 -8.46 29.37 12.19
C VAL A 228 -9.45 29.90 11.17
N GLY A 229 -9.60 29.21 10.03
CA GLY A 229 -10.58 29.56 9.00
C GLY A 229 -12.00 29.60 9.56
N PHE A 230 -12.40 28.56 10.30
CA PHE A 230 -13.69 28.47 10.94
C PHE A 230 -13.91 29.58 11.98
N VAL A 231 -12.94 29.85 12.85
CA VAL A 231 -13.02 30.92 13.86
C VAL A 231 -13.21 32.29 13.21
N LEU A 232 -12.46 32.59 12.14
CA LEU A 232 -12.61 33.86 11.41
C LEU A 232 -14.01 34.02 10.81
N ILE A 233 -14.58 32.95 10.24
CA ILE A 233 -15.95 32.97 9.69
C ILE A 233 -16.96 33.30 10.78
N VAL A 234 -16.89 32.62 11.93
CA VAL A 234 -17.84 32.79 13.04
C VAL A 234 -17.73 34.19 13.66
N VAL A 235 -16.52 34.65 13.97
CA VAL A 235 -16.29 35.95 14.65
C VAL A 235 -16.63 37.13 13.74
N PHE A 236 -16.32 37.04 12.44
CA PHE A 236 -16.49 38.14 11.50
C PHE A 236 -17.72 38.00 10.60
N PHE A 237 -18.63 37.08 10.93
CA PHE A 237 -19.85 36.83 10.17
C PHE A 237 -20.63 38.14 9.94
N PRO A 238 -20.98 38.48 8.69
CA PRO A 238 -21.64 39.74 8.37
C PRO A 238 -23.14 39.67 8.70
N ILE A 239 -23.49 39.69 9.99
CA ILE A 239 -24.90 39.87 10.41
C ILE A 239 -25.31 41.30 10.05
N ARG A 240 -26.24 41.46 9.11
CA ARG A 240 -27.02 42.70 9.00
C ARG A 240 -27.86 42.80 10.27
N LYS A 241 -27.56 43.77 11.14
CA LYS A 241 -28.51 44.18 12.17
C LYS A 241 -29.80 44.56 11.45
N VAL A 242 -30.85 43.76 11.61
CA VAL A 242 -32.21 44.18 11.26
C VAL A 242 -32.49 45.35 12.20
N LYS A 243 -32.55 46.57 11.65
CA LYS A 243 -33.00 47.74 12.42
C LYS A 243 -34.46 47.48 12.78
N LYS A 244 -34.76 47.37 14.08
CA LYS A 244 -36.12 47.58 14.60
C LYS A 244 -36.42 49.07 14.55
#